data_AF-A0A831P837-F1
#
_entry.id   AF-A0A831P837-F1
#
_cell.length_a   1.000
_cell.length_b   1.000
_cell.length_c   1.000
_cell.angle_alpha   90.00
_cell.angle_beta   90.00
_cell.angle_gamma   90.00
#
_symmetry.space_group_name_H-M   'P 1'
#
loop_
_entity.id
_entity.type
_entity.pdbx_description
1 polymer ?
#
loop_
_entity_poly.entity_id
_entity_poly.type
_entity_poly.pdbx_seq_one_letter_code
_entity_poly.pdbx_strand_id
1 'polypeptide(L)'
;MALAAAAARAGRPILAVVADTPAAQRLEAELRFFSAAGDLPVLTFPDWETLPYDAFSPHQDIVSQRLATLYRLPELTGGVLIVPAPTL
;
A
#
# COMPACT_ATOMS: atom_id res chain seq x y z
N MET A 1 10.69 5.51 12.48
CA MET A 1 9.37 6.14 12.25
C MET A 1 8.31 5.57 13.20
N ALA A 2 7.45 6.40 13.79
CA ALA A 2 6.41 5.97 14.74
C ALA A 2 5.39 4.99 14.15
N LEU A 3 5.08 5.11 12.84
CA LEU A 3 4.14 4.22 12.16
C LEU A 3 4.63 2.77 12.09
N ALA A 4 5.90 2.53 11.76
CA ALA A 4 6.48 1.18 11.73
C ALA A 4 6.40 0.50 13.11
N ALA A 5 6.71 1.24 14.17
CA ALA A 5 6.61 0.75 15.54
C ALA A 5 5.16 0.55 16.00
N ALA A 6 4.21 1.36 15.51
CA ALA A 6 2.79 1.16 15.76
C ALA A 6 2.28 -0.10 15.07
N ALA A 7 2.60 -0.29 13.79
CA ALA A 7 2.19 -1.46 13.00
C ALA A 7 2.73 -2.77 13.57
N ALA A 8 4.01 -2.80 13.98
CA ALA A 8 4.60 -3.98 14.62
C ALA A 8 3.92 -4.38 15.94
N ARG A 9 3.38 -3.41 16.70
CA ARG A 9 2.71 -3.66 17.98
C ARG A 9 1.20 -3.90 17.85
N ALA A 10 0.58 -3.49 16.76
CA ALA A 10 -0.87 -3.48 16.63
C ALA A 10 -1.48 -4.90 16.55
N GLY A 11 -0.69 -5.88 16.08
CA GLY A 11 -1.15 -7.27 15.90
C GLY A 11 -2.35 -7.40 14.95
N ARG A 12 -2.56 -6.39 14.10
CA ARG A 12 -3.65 -6.28 13.13
C ARG A 12 -3.18 -5.43 11.94
N PRO A 13 -3.78 -5.56 10.75
CA PRO A 13 -3.46 -4.71 9.61
C PRO A 13 -3.78 -3.24 9.89
N ILE A 14 -2.91 -2.34 9.41
CA ILE A 14 -3.13 -0.90 9.41
C ILE A 14 -3.30 -0.42 7.97
N LEU A 15 -4.38 0.30 7.70
CA LEU A 15 -4.59 1.02 6.45
C LEU A 15 -3.98 2.42 6.56
N ALA A 16 -2.92 2.69 5.80
CA ALA A 16 -2.31 4.00 5.69
C ALA A 16 -2.85 4.70 4.43
N VAL A 17 -3.76 5.65 4.63
CA VAL A 17 -4.26 6.51 3.56
C VAL A 17 -3.34 7.70 3.39
N VAL A 18 -2.84 7.90 2.19
CA VAL A 18 -1.91 8.99 1.86
C VAL A 18 -2.50 9.91 0.79
N ALA A 19 -1.98 11.13 0.66
CA ALA A 19 -2.58 12.11 -0.24
C ALA A 19 -2.54 11.69 -1.73
N ASP A 20 -1.43 11.08 -2.16
CA ASP A 20 -1.16 10.77 -3.57
C ASP A 20 -0.17 9.59 -3.73
N THR A 21 0.03 9.16 -4.97
CA THR A 21 0.95 8.07 -5.32
C THR A 21 2.42 8.36 -4.92
N PRO A 22 2.97 9.57 -5.13
CA PRO A 22 4.31 9.91 -4.63
C PRO A 22 4.44 9.78 -3.10
N ALA A 23 3.43 10.19 -2.33
CA ALA A 23 3.40 10.02 -0.88
C ALA A 23 3.34 8.53 -0.50
N ALA A 24 2.61 7.71 -1.25
CA ALA A 24 2.58 6.26 -1.05
C ALA A 24 3.96 5.63 -1.23
N GLN A 25 4.65 5.95 -2.33
CA GLN A 25 5.99 5.44 -2.62
C GLN A 25 7.03 5.87 -1.57
N ARG A 26 6.96 7.13 -1.13
CA ARG A 26 7.83 7.63 -0.06
C ARG A 26 7.59 6.88 1.24
N LEU A 27 6.33 6.73 1.64
CA LEU A 27 5.97 6.03 2.87
C LEU A 27 6.38 4.55 2.82
N GLU A 28 6.21 3.90 1.67
CA GLU A 28 6.66 2.53 1.45
C GLU A 28 8.17 2.39 1.65
N ALA A 29 8.97 3.27 1.03
CA ALA A 29 10.41 3.26 1.17
C ALA A 29 10.85 3.51 2.63
N GLU A 30 10.23 4.48 3.31
CA GLU A 30 10.50 4.75 4.72
C GLU A 30 10.13 3.55 5.60
N LEU A 31 8.96 2.95 5.40
CA LEU A 31 8.53 1.78 6.17
C LEU A 31 9.49 0.61 5.98
N ARG A 32 9.84 0.28 4.73
CA ARG A 32 10.81 -0.79 4.42
C ARG A 32 12.18 -0.52 5.04
N PHE A 33 12.64 0.74 5.05
CA PHE A 33 13.90 1.11 5.70
C PHE A 33 13.86 0.89 7.22
N PHE A 34 12.80 1.37 7.89
CA PHE A 34 12.67 1.25 9.34
C PHE A 34 12.24 -0.15 9.81
N SER A 35 11.66 -0.97 8.94
CA SER A 35 11.31 -2.36 9.21
C SER A 35 12.34 -3.36 8.69
N ALA A 36 13.50 -2.94 8.20
CA ALA A 36 14.50 -3.89 7.67
C ALA A 36 14.94 -4.96 8.69
N ALA A 37 14.78 -4.72 10.00
CA ALA A 37 15.09 -5.66 11.07
C ALA A 37 13.87 -6.45 11.61
N GLY A 38 12.64 -6.12 11.18
CA GLY A 38 11.42 -6.74 11.65
C GLY A 38 10.55 -7.16 10.48
N ASP A 39 10.01 -8.36 10.50
CA ASP A 39 9.27 -8.98 9.39
C ASP A 39 7.87 -8.34 9.19
N LEU A 40 7.80 -7.02 9.13
CA LEU A 40 6.59 -6.22 9.00
C LEU A 40 6.15 -6.24 7.53
N PRO A 41 5.02 -6.88 7.19
CA PRO A 41 4.54 -6.87 5.83
C PRO A 41 4.10 -5.46 5.43
N VAL A 42 4.58 -4.99 4.28
CA VAL A 42 4.18 -3.73 3.67
C VAL A 42 3.60 -4.04 2.30
N LEU A 43 2.32 -3.72 2.11
CA LEU A 43 1.60 -3.83 0.84
C LEU A 43 1.22 -2.45 0.33
N THR A 44 1.26 -2.25 -0.97
CA THR A 44 0.80 -1.03 -1.64
C THR A 44 -0.32 -1.39 -2.59
N PHE A 45 -1.45 -0.66 -2.50
CA PHE A 45 -2.53 -0.75 -3.48
C PHE A 45 -2.41 0.42 -4.44
N PRO A 46 -1.91 0.20 -5.67
CA PRO A 46 -1.62 1.28 -6.58
C PRO A 46 -2.90 1.91 -7.13
N ASP A 47 -2.84 3.20 -7.41
CA ASP A 47 -3.88 3.92 -8.14
C ASP A 47 -4.01 3.39 -9.57
N TRP A 48 -5.13 3.69 -10.24
CA TRP A 48 -5.33 3.27 -11.63
C TRP A 48 -4.43 4.01 -12.63
N GLU A 49 -3.86 5.14 -12.23
CA GLU A 49 -3.06 6.03 -13.09
C GLU A 49 -3.83 6.56 -14.33
N THR A 50 -5.15 6.43 -14.30
CA THR A 50 -6.07 6.99 -15.30
C THR A 50 -7.03 7.96 -14.61
N LEU A 51 -7.59 8.89 -15.38
CA LEU A 51 -8.60 9.80 -14.87
C LEU A 51 -9.97 9.10 -14.74
N PRO A 52 -10.88 9.61 -13.90
CA PRO A 52 -12.28 9.19 -13.94
C PRO A 52 -12.86 9.40 -15.35
N TYR A 53 -13.44 8.34 -15.93
CA TYR A 53 -13.99 8.33 -17.29
C TYR A 53 -12.95 8.52 -18.40
N ASP A 54 -11.70 8.12 -18.16
CA ASP A 54 -10.68 8.08 -19.20
C ASP A 54 -11.03 7.05 -20.29
N ALA A 55 -10.67 7.35 -21.53
CA ALA A 55 -10.89 6.46 -22.67
C ALA A 55 -9.86 5.32 -22.73
N PHE A 56 -8.78 5.43 -21.96
CA PHE A 56 -7.73 4.45 -21.87
C PHE A 56 -7.97 3.46 -20.73
N SER A 57 -7.75 2.18 -21.02
CA SER A 57 -7.64 1.17 -19.97
C SER A 57 -6.36 1.39 -19.16
N PRO A 58 -6.39 1.14 -17.84
CA PRO A 58 -5.17 1.12 -17.02
C PRO A 58 -4.12 0.16 -17.58
N HIS A 59 -2.85 0.44 -17.31
CA HIS A 59 -1.76 -0.42 -17.72
C HIS A 59 -1.92 -1.83 -17.12
N GLN A 60 -1.60 -2.88 -17.90
CA GLN A 60 -1.79 -4.28 -17.46
C GLN A 60 -1.01 -4.60 -16.17
N ASP A 61 0.15 -3.98 -15.97
CA ASP A 61 0.95 -4.13 -14.76
C ASP A 61 0.23 -3.59 -13.52
N ILE A 62 -0.47 -2.46 -13.64
CA ILE A 62 -1.27 -1.88 -12.54
C ILE A 62 -2.44 -2.80 -12.20
N VAL A 63 -3.15 -3.32 -13.21
CA VAL A 63 -4.24 -4.29 -13.02
C VAL A 63 -3.71 -5.53 -12.29
N SER A 64 -2.59 -6.09 -12.75
CA SER A 64 -1.94 -7.27 -12.17
C SER A 64 -1.54 -7.03 -10.71
N GLN A 65 -0.89 -5.89 -10.43
CA GLN A 65 -0.46 -5.53 -9.08
C GLN A 65 -1.64 -5.34 -8.13
N ARG A 66 -2.73 -4.71 -8.58
CA ARG A 66 -3.97 -4.58 -7.77
C ARG A 66 -4.55 -5.94 -7.43
N LEU A 67 -4.67 -6.84 -8.40
CA LEU A 67 -5.17 -8.20 -8.18
C LEU A 67 -4.26 -8.97 -7.21
N ALA A 68 -2.94 -8.87 -7.36
CA ALA A 68 -1.99 -9.50 -6.45
C ALA A 68 -2.11 -8.96 -5.02
N THR A 69 -2.24 -7.63 -4.85
CA THR A 69 -2.45 -7.01 -3.53
C THR A 69 -3.77 -7.44 -2.91
N LEU A 70 -4.87 -7.44 -3.67
CA LEU A 70 -6.19 -7.88 -3.18
C LEU A 70 -6.22 -9.36 -2.85
N TYR A 71 -5.51 -10.20 -3.60
CA TYR A 71 -5.38 -11.63 -3.33
C TYR A 71 -4.65 -11.90 -2.01
N ARG A 72 -3.60 -11.13 -1.71
CA ARG A 72 -2.82 -11.25 -0.46
C ARG A 72 -3.50 -10.61 0.75
N LEU A 73 -4.41 -9.66 0.53
CA LEU A 73 -5.01 -8.86 1.60
C LEU A 73 -5.75 -9.71 2.66
N PRO A 74 -6.53 -10.76 2.34
CA PRO A 74 -7.19 -11.60 3.33
C PRO A 74 -6.21 -12.37 4.25
N GLU A 75 -5.00 -12.63 3.78
CA GLU A 75 -3.96 -13.35 4.53
C GLU A 75 -3.16 -12.41 5.47
N LEU A 76 -3.35 -11.09 5.32
CA LEU A 76 -2.64 -10.10 6.10
C LEU A 76 -3.20 -10.08 7.53
N THR A 77 -2.47 -10.68 8.48
CA THR A 77 -2.82 -10.70 9.91
C THR A 77 -2.18 -9.55 10.69
N GLY A 78 -1.18 -8.89 10.11
CA GLY A 78 -0.50 -7.72 10.64
C GLY A 78 0.35 -7.07 9.56
N GLY A 79 0.64 -5.78 9.69
CA GLY A 79 1.39 -5.03 8.67
C GLY A 79 0.72 -3.72 8.28
N VAL A 80 1.17 -3.15 7.16
CA VAL A 80 0.66 -1.89 6.62
C VAL A 80 0.21 -2.08 5.18
N LEU A 81 -1.03 -1.68 4.89
CA LEU A 81 -1.53 -1.49 3.53
C LEU A 81 -1.53 0.01 3.23
N ILE A 82 -0.78 0.44 2.23
CA ILE A 82 -0.69 1.84 1.79
C ILE A 82 -1.63 2.05 0.60
N VAL A 83 -2.49 3.07 0.70
CA VAL A 83 -3.47 3.40 -0.35
C VAL A 83 -3.50 4.91 -0.58
N PRO A 84 -3.29 5.40 -1.81
CA PRO A 84 -3.53 6.79 -2.15
C PRO A 84 -5.02 7.14 -1.99
N ALA A 85 -5.32 8.33 -1.48
CA ALA A 85 -6.67 8.87 -1.36
C ALA A 85 -7.49 8.84 -2.66
N PRO A 86 -6.95 9.16 -3.86
CA PRO A 86 -7.72 9.06 -5.10
C PRO A 86 -8.17 7.63 -5.46
N THR A 87 -7.59 6.62 -4.81
CA THR A 87 -7.88 5.20 -5.06
C THR A 87 -9.00 4.65 -4.17
N LEU A 88 -9.45 5.40 -3.15
CA LEU A 88 -10.54 5.05 -2.22
C LEU A 88 -11.89 5.60 -2.67
#